data_AF-A0AA97KB61-F1
#
_entry.id   AF-A0AA97KB61-F1
#
_cell.length_a   1.000
_cell.length_b   1.000
_cell.length_c   1.000
_cell.angle_alpha   90.00
_cell.angle_beta   90.00
_cell.angle_gamma   90.00
#
_symmetry.space_group_name_H-M   'P 1'
#
loop_
_entity.id
_entity.type
_entity.pdbx_description
1 polymer ?
#
loop_
_entity_poly.entity_id
_entity_poly.type
_entity_poly.pdbx_seq_one_letter_code
_entity_poly.pdbx_strand_id
1 'polypeptide(L)'
;MSVMIARKKVTRKWEKLPGRNTFCCDGRVMMARQKGIFYLTLFLIVGTCALFFAFECRYLAVQLSPAIPVFAVVLFLFAMATLLRTSFSDPGVIPRALPDEAAFIELEIEATNGTVPPGQRPPPRIKNFQINNQIVKLKYCYTCKIFRPPRASHCSICDNCVERFDHHCPWVGNCVGKRNYRYFYLFILSLSLLTIYIFSFNIVYVTLKSLQIGFLNTLKETPGTVLEVLICFFTLWSVVGLTGFHTFLVALNQTTNEDIKGSWTGKNRVQNPYSHGNIVKNCCEVLCGPLPPSVLDRRGILQQDNATQEGSNGLELKTQGERSTDEPSAQEASGVPEEGHALSEDRALPVPTCKVPQEPVQQPDVVEQSVPSVDHGQSTH
;
A
#
# COMPACT_ATOMS: atom_id res chain seq x y z
N MET A 1 45.67 -19.00 -22.45
CA MET A 1 44.79 -17.82 -22.47
C MET A 1 43.52 -18.14 -21.71
N SER A 2 43.36 -17.60 -20.50
CA SER A 2 42.10 -17.74 -19.75
C SER A 2 41.08 -16.76 -20.32
N VAL A 3 40.04 -17.30 -20.96
CA VAL A 3 38.88 -16.52 -21.38
C VAL A 3 38.13 -16.09 -20.12
N MET A 4 38.32 -14.83 -19.70
CA MET A 4 37.46 -14.22 -18.69
C MET A 4 36.09 -13.99 -19.32
N ILE A 5 35.15 -14.90 -19.05
CA ILE A 5 33.74 -14.69 -19.36
C ILE A 5 33.25 -13.56 -18.45
N ALA A 6 33.24 -12.33 -18.98
CA ALA A 6 32.61 -11.19 -18.32
C ALA A 6 31.11 -11.50 -18.17
N ARG A 7 30.69 -11.91 -16.97
CA ARG A 7 29.27 -12.07 -16.66
C ARG A 7 28.59 -10.71 -16.77
N LYS A 8 27.70 -10.54 -17.76
CA LYS A 8 26.88 -9.34 -17.91
C LYS A 8 26.14 -9.10 -16.58
N LYS A 9 26.41 -7.98 -15.91
CA LYS A 9 25.79 -7.66 -14.62
C LYS A 9 24.31 -7.36 -14.86
N VAL A 10 23.44 -8.30 -14.49
CA VAL A 10 21.99 -8.15 -14.58
C VAL A 10 21.51 -7.29 -13.40
N THR A 11 21.00 -6.10 -13.68
CA THR A 11 20.40 -5.22 -12.67
C THR A 11 18.92 -5.55 -12.49
N ARG A 12 18.49 -5.80 -11.26
CA ARG A 12 17.07 -6.01 -10.93
C ARG A 12 16.36 -4.69 -10.70
N LYS A 13 15.08 -4.61 -11.06
CA LYS A 13 14.26 -3.37 -10.91
C LYS A 13 14.23 -2.86 -9.47
N TRP A 14 14.20 -3.74 -8.46
CA TRP A 14 14.22 -3.34 -7.05
C TRP A 14 15.48 -2.56 -6.65
N GLU A 15 16.62 -2.79 -7.31
CA GLU A 15 17.90 -2.09 -7.01
C GLU A 15 17.86 -0.62 -7.43
N LYS A 16 16.99 -0.28 -8.38
CA LYS A 16 16.81 1.07 -8.92
C LYS A 16 15.43 1.65 -8.60
N LEU A 17 14.63 0.97 -7.78
CA LEU A 17 13.33 1.48 -7.38
C LEU A 17 13.52 2.76 -6.56
N PRO A 18 12.91 3.88 -6.96
CA PRO A 18 13.08 5.13 -6.24
C PRO A 18 12.40 5.08 -4.86
N GLY A 19 12.84 5.97 -3.97
CA GLY A 19 12.37 6.07 -2.59
C GLY A 19 13.41 5.64 -1.57
N ARG A 20 12.97 5.46 -0.32
CA ARG A 20 13.84 5.16 0.83
C ARG A 20 13.59 3.77 1.41
N ASN A 21 12.81 2.93 0.72
CA ASN A 21 12.64 1.54 1.12
C ASN A 21 13.96 0.78 1.00
N THR A 22 14.16 -0.18 1.89
CA THR A 22 15.28 -1.11 1.84
C THR A 22 14.79 -2.48 1.41
N PHE A 23 15.63 -3.18 0.66
CA PHE A 23 15.29 -4.46 0.05
C PHE A 23 16.31 -5.52 0.45
N CYS A 24 15.85 -6.76 0.63
CA CYS A 24 16.72 -7.92 0.76
C CYS A 24 16.05 -9.18 0.18
N CYS A 25 16.78 -10.30 0.17
CA CYS A 25 16.32 -11.58 -0.37
C CYS A 25 15.85 -11.47 -1.84
N ASP A 26 16.67 -10.86 -2.71
CA ASP A 26 16.34 -10.62 -4.13
C ASP A 26 15.02 -9.85 -4.31
N GLY A 27 14.89 -8.75 -3.57
CA GLY A 27 13.72 -7.87 -3.63
C GLY A 27 12.42 -8.45 -3.05
N ARG A 28 12.44 -9.63 -2.42
CA ARG A 28 11.24 -10.22 -1.78
C ARG A 28 10.82 -9.45 -0.54
N VAL A 29 11.79 -9.09 0.29
CA VAL A 29 11.58 -8.29 1.49
C VAL A 29 11.71 -6.82 1.12
N MET A 30 10.69 -6.04 1.48
CA MET A 30 10.68 -4.59 1.37
C MET A 30 10.28 -4.02 2.72
N MET A 31 11.10 -3.12 3.25
CA MET A 31 10.85 -2.44 4.53
C MET A 31 11.16 -0.95 4.40
N ALA A 32 10.75 -0.17 5.39
CA ALA A 32 11.25 1.19 5.54
C ALA A 32 12.75 1.20 5.90
N ARG A 33 13.38 2.38 5.78
CA ARG A 33 14.76 2.60 6.24
C ARG A 33 14.88 2.51 7.77
N GLN A 34 13.88 2.99 8.50
CA GLN A 34 13.84 2.98 9.96
C GLN A 34 13.33 1.62 10.46
N LYS A 35 14.25 0.78 10.96
CA LYS A 35 13.95 -0.59 11.44
C LYS A 35 14.16 -0.79 12.94
N GLY A 36 14.62 0.24 13.67
CA GLY A 36 14.99 0.10 15.09
C GLY A 36 13.83 -0.37 15.97
N ILE A 37 12.68 0.29 15.88
CA ILE A 37 11.49 -0.04 16.68
C ILE A 37 10.89 -1.40 16.27
N PHE A 38 11.08 -1.82 15.02
CA PHE A 38 10.70 -3.17 14.58
C PHE A 38 11.50 -4.26 15.31
N TYR A 39 12.80 -4.09 15.50
CA TYR A 39 13.59 -5.04 16.29
C TYR A 39 13.20 -5.06 17.77
N LEU A 40 12.82 -3.91 18.33
CA LEU A 40 12.23 -3.86 19.66
C LEU A 40 10.92 -4.66 19.73
N THR A 41 10.06 -4.55 18.71
CA THR A 41 8.82 -5.33 18.60
C THR A 41 9.09 -6.84 18.60
N LEU A 42 10.04 -7.28 17.76
CA LEU A 42 10.48 -8.68 17.72
C LEU A 42 11.01 -9.15 19.08
N PHE A 43 11.86 -8.35 19.71
CA PHE A 43 12.43 -8.65 21.02
C PHE A 43 11.35 -8.78 22.09
N LEU A 44 10.38 -7.86 22.14
CA LEU A 44 9.29 -7.90 23.12
C LEU A 44 8.41 -9.14 22.93
N ILE A 45 8.02 -9.47 21.69
CA ILE A 45 7.16 -10.63 21.41
C ILE A 45 7.90 -11.93 21.72
N VAL A 46 9.09 -12.12 21.15
CA VAL A 46 9.89 -13.34 21.33
C VAL A 46 10.34 -13.49 22.78
N GLY A 47 10.77 -12.40 23.41
CA GLY A 47 11.22 -12.37 24.81
C GLY A 47 10.08 -12.73 25.76
N THR A 48 8.92 -12.10 25.63
CA THR A 48 7.74 -12.42 26.46
C THR A 48 7.35 -13.89 26.28
N CYS A 49 7.17 -14.37 25.06
CA CYS A 49 6.85 -15.78 24.86
C CYS A 49 7.92 -16.73 25.41
N ALA A 50 9.22 -16.43 25.24
CA ALA A 50 10.29 -17.25 25.78
C ALA A 50 10.26 -17.32 27.32
N LEU A 51 9.96 -16.21 28.00
CA LEU A 51 9.77 -16.18 29.45
C LEU A 51 8.60 -17.08 29.85
N PHE A 52 7.43 -16.90 29.22
CA PHE A 52 6.23 -17.72 29.44
C PHE A 52 6.48 -19.23 29.31
N PHE A 53 7.23 -19.63 28.27
CA PHE A 53 7.56 -21.03 28.05
C PHE A 53 8.57 -21.58 29.06
N ALA A 54 9.50 -20.74 29.52
CA ALA A 54 10.55 -21.13 30.44
C ALA A 54 10.05 -21.29 31.89
N PHE A 55 9.21 -20.38 32.38
CA PHE A 55 8.85 -20.32 33.80
C PHE A 55 7.46 -20.88 34.12
N GLU A 56 6.46 -20.62 33.29
CA GLU A 56 5.05 -20.89 33.61
C GLU A 56 4.56 -22.17 32.94
N CYS A 57 4.90 -22.39 31.66
CA CYS A 57 4.31 -23.47 30.86
C CYS A 57 4.51 -24.85 31.46
N ARG A 58 5.67 -25.15 32.06
CA ARG A 58 5.90 -26.47 32.69
C ARG A 58 4.94 -26.71 33.86
N TYR A 59 4.76 -25.71 34.71
CA TYR A 59 3.86 -25.82 35.86
C TYR A 59 2.41 -25.92 35.38
N LEU A 60 1.98 -25.03 34.48
CA LEU A 60 0.61 -24.98 33.97
C LEU A 60 0.24 -26.24 33.15
N ALA A 61 1.19 -26.80 32.40
CA ALA A 61 0.95 -28.03 31.63
C ALA A 61 0.70 -29.25 32.52
N VAL A 62 1.42 -29.34 33.65
CA VAL A 62 1.27 -30.45 34.60
C VAL A 62 0.04 -30.26 35.48
N GLN A 63 -0.24 -29.04 35.94
CA GLN A 63 -1.29 -28.78 36.92
C GLN A 63 -2.67 -28.51 36.31
N LEU A 64 -2.73 -28.02 35.06
CA LEU A 64 -4.00 -27.69 34.39
C LEU A 64 -4.19 -28.49 33.11
N SER A 65 -3.35 -28.25 32.10
CA SER A 65 -3.50 -28.92 30.80
C SER A 65 -2.30 -28.73 29.88
N PRO A 66 -1.82 -29.78 29.19
CA PRO A 66 -0.80 -29.66 28.15
C PRO A 66 -1.28 -28.87 26.92
N ALA A 67 -2.58 -28.58 26.79
CA ALA A 67 -3.09 -27.74 25.72
C ALA A 67 -2.65 -26.27 25.84
N ILE A 68 -2.31 -25.81 27.06
CA ILE A 68 -1.92 -24.41 27.31
C ILE A 68 -0.70 -23.99 26.47
N PRO A 69 0.46 -24.67 26.57
CA PRO A 69 1.61 -24.33 25.73
C PRO A 69 1.33 -24.52 24.23
N VAL A 70 0.47 -25.47 23.83
CA VAL A 70 0.11 -25.68 22.42
C VAL A 70 -0.61 -24.45 21.85
N PHE A 71 -1.63 -23.94 22.55
CA PHE A 71 -2.34 -22.74 22.11
C PHE A 71 -1.44 -21.50 22.10
N ALA A 72 -0.55 -21.37 23.09
CA ALA A 72 0.43 -20.29 23.12
C ALA A 72 1.36 -20.32 21.89
N VAL A 73 1.86 -21.51 21.50
CA VAL A 73 2.70 -21.66 20.29
C VAL A 73 1.93 -21.28 19.04
N VAL A 74 0.68 -21.74 18.90
CA VAL A 74 -0.15 -21.41 17.72
C VAL A 74 -0.38 -19.91 17.60
N LEU A 75 -0.76 -19.25 18.70
CA LEU A 75 -0.95 -17.79 18.73
C LEU A 75 0.35 -17.04 18.42
N PHE A 76 1.48 -17.46 19.00
CA PHE A 76 2.79 -16.87 18.75
C PHE A 76 3.18 -16.99 17.27
N LEU A 77 3.09 -18.18 16.68
CA LEU A 77 3.45 -18.40 15.28
C LEU A 77 2.55 -17.60 14.34
N PHE A 78 1.25 -17.51 14.63
CA PHE A 78 0.32 -16.71 13.84
C PHE A 78 0.60 -15.20 13.95
N ALA A 79 0.85 -14.68 15.15
CA ALA A 79 1.24 -13.29 15.37
C ALA A 79 2.56 -12.95 14.67
N MET A 80 3.57 -13.83 14.76
CA MET A 80 4.84 -13.67 14.06
C MET A 80 4.66 -13.71 12.55
N ALA A 81 3.89 -14.65 12.01
CA ALA A 81 3.65 -14.74 10.57
C ALA A 81 2.99 -13.46 10.04
N THR A 82 1.96 -12.96 10.71
CA THR A 82 1.23 -11.74 10.31
C THR A 82 2.07 -10.47 10.48
N LEU A 83 2.90 -10.36 11.54
CA LEU A 83 3.90 -9.31 11.69
C LEU A 83 4.86 -9.29 10.49
N LEU A 84 5.53 -10.41 10.22
CA LEU A 84 6.53 -10.49 9.15
C LEU A 84 5.91 -10.24 7.78
N ARG A 85 4.67 -10.71 7.54
CA ARG A 85 3.95 -10.42 6.28
C ARG A 85 3.61 -8.94 6.16
N THR A 86 3.25 -8.27 7.25
CA THR A 86 3.03 -6.81 7.25
C THR A 86 4.32 -6.05 6.99
N SER A 87 5.38 -6.42 7.71
CA SER A 87 6.68 -5.76 7.70
C SER A 87 7.40 -5.89 6.37
N PHE A 88 7.41 -7.08 5.76
CA PHE A 88 8.28 -7.40 4.62
C PHE A 88 7.59 -7.25 3.25
N SER A 89 6.34 -6.83 3.22
CA SER A 89 5.56 -6.71 1.99
C SER A 89 5.60 -5.31 1.39
N ASP A 90 5.28 -5.24 0.09
CA ASP A 90 4.92 -3.98 -0.55
C ASP A 90 3.56 -3.51 0.01
N PRO A 91 3.47 -2.32 0.63
CA PRO A 91 2.22 -1.80 1.20
C PRO A 91 1.22 -1.30 0.15
N GLY A 92 1.62 -1.22 -1.13
CA GLY A 92 0.85 -0.61 -2.21
C GLY A 92 1.56 0.62 -2.76
N VAL A 93 2.89 0.57 -2.92
CA VAL A 93 3.64 1.69 -3.50
C VAL A 93 3.23 1.91 -4.94
N ILE A 94 2.94 3.18 -5.26
CA ILE A 94 2.59 3.63 -6.59
C ILE A 94 3.89 4.07 -7.31
N PRO A 95 4.16 3.58 -8.53
CA PRO A 95 5.30 4.02 -9.33
C PRO A 95 5.29 5.54 -9.50
N ARG A 96 6.49 6.13 -9.56
CA ARG A 96 6.64 7.53 -9.95
C ARG A 96 6.34 7.65 -11.44
N ALA A 97 5.83 8.81 -11.86
CA ALA A 97 5.65 9.08 -13.27
C ALA A 97 6.99 8.98 -14.00
N LEU A 98 6.94 8.40 -15.20
CA LEU A 98 8.07 8.44 -16.12
C LEU A 98 8.37 9.90 -16.55
N PRO A 99 9.58 10.22 -17.03
CA PRO A 99 9.93 11.61 -17.37
C PRO A 99 8.98 12.28 -18.36
N ASP A 100 8.53 11.53 -19.37
CA ASP A 100 7.55 11.93 -20.38
C ASP A 100 6.14 12.11 -19.78
N GLU A 101 5.68 11.16 -18.96
CA GLU A 101 4.41 11.27 -18.23
C GLU A 101 4.41 12.49 -17.29
N ALA A 102 5.52 12.71 -16.59
CA ALA A 102 5.70 13.84 -15.69
C ALA A 102 5.67 15.17 -16.46
N ALA A 103 6.36 15.25 -17.60
CA ALA A 103 6.35 16.43 -18.45
C ALA A 103 4.95 16.73 -18.99
N PHE A 104 4.22 15.70 -19.42
CA PHE A 104 2.83 15.83 -19.87
C PHE A 104 1.91 16.33 -18.76
N ILE A 105 2.02 15.76 -17.54
CA ILE A 105 1.21 16.18 -16.40
C ILE A 105 1.51 17.63 -16.00
N GLU A 106 2.78 18.04 -16.01
CA GLU A 106 3.17 19.44 -15.73
C GLU A 106 2.59 20.40 -16.78
N LEU A 107 2.62 20.03 -18.06
CA LEU A 107 1.99 20.80 -19.14
C LEU A 107 0.47 20.91 -18.97
N GLU A 108 -0.23 19.83 -18.62
CA GLU A 108 -1.68 19.84 -18.34
C GLU A 108 -2.01 20.80 -17.18
N ILE A 109 -1.16 20.80 -16.15
CA ILE A 109 -1.30 21.69 -14.99
C ILE A 109 -1.11 23.15 -15.39
N GLU A 110 -0.09 23.47 -16.18
CA GLU A 110 0.18 24.83 -16.66
C GLU A 110 -0.94 25.34 -17.56
N ALA A 111 -1.42 24.51 -18.49
CA ALA A 111 -2.55 24.83 -19.35
C ALA A 111 -3.84 25.11 -18.56
N THR A 112 -4.08 24.36 -17.48
CA THR A 112 -5.27 24.54 -16.62
C THR A 112 -5.18 25.79 -15.74
N ASN A 113 -3.98 26.08 -15.21
CA ASN A 113 -3.78 27.19 -14.28
C ASN A 113 -3.60 28.55 -14.96
N GLY A 114 -3.26 28.57 -16.26
CA GLY A 114 -2.93 29.78 -17.00
C GLY A 114 -1.65 30.45 -16.51
N THR A 115 -1.35 31.64 -17.04
CA THR A 115 -0.21 32.46 -16.61
C THR A 115 -0.47 33.09 -15.26
N VAL A 116 0.30 32.68 -14.23
CA VAL A 116 0.27 33.27 -12.89
C VAL A 116 1.07 34.58 -12.89
N PRO A 117 0.47 35.73 -12.53
CA PRO A 117 1.18 37.01 -12.45
C PRO A 117 2.38 36.98 -11.48
N PRO A 118 3.46 37.74 -11.75
CA PRO A 118 4.59 37.85 -10.85
C PRO A 118 4.17 38.29 -9.44
N GLY A 119 4.60 37.57 -8.41
CA GLY A 119 4.28 37.87 -7.00
C GLY A 119 3.03 37.17 -6.45
N GLN A 120 2.24 36.47 -7.28
CA GLN A 120 1.14 35.62 -6.82
C GLN A 120 1.58 34.17 -6.61
N ARG A 121 1.00 33.51 -5.60
CA ARG A 121 1.22 32.08 -5.38
C ARG A 121 0.44 31.29 -6.43
N PRO A 122 1.07 30.30 -7.10
CA PRO A 122 0.36 29.47 -8.06
C PRO A 122 -0.80 28.72 -7.39
N PRO A 123 -1.91 28.49 -8.11
CA PRO A 123 -3.06 27.79 -7.55
C PRO A 123 -2.70 26.35 -7.14
N PRO A 124 -3.43 25.78 -6.16
CA PRO A 124 -3.17 24.42 -5.72
C PRO A 124 -3.45 23.43 -6.85
N ARG A 125 -2.46 22.59 -7.16
CA ARG A 125 -2.53 21.56 -8.22
C ARG A 125 -3.47 20.43 -7.81
N ILE A 126 -4.75 20.56 -8.20
CA ILE A 126 -5.84 19.66 -7.85
C ILE A 126 -6.55 19.21 -9.13
N LYS A 127 -6.90 17.93 -9.20
CA LYS A 127 -7.73 17.36 -10.26
C LYS A 127 -9.01 16.79 -9.65
N ASN A 128 -10.17 17.12 -10.20
CA ASN A 128 -11.46 16.59 -9.74
C ASN A 128 -11.67 15.18 -10.33
N PHE A 129 -12.08 14.23 -9.50
CA PHE A 129 -12.36 12.85 -9.90
C PHE A 129 -13.70 12.41 -9.28
N GLN A 130 -14.58 11.79 -10.06
CA GLN A 130 -15.90 11.38 -9.57
C GLN A 130 -15.87 9.93 -9.06
N ILE A 131 -16.45 9.70 -7.87
CA ILE A 131 -16.63 8.37 -7.26
C ILE A 131 -18.05 8.33 -6.70
N ASN A 132 -18.88 7.38 -7.17
CA ASN A 132 -20.28 7.25 -6.71
C ASN A 132 -21.04 8.60 -6.72
N ASN A 133 -20.91 9.35 -7.83
CA ASN A 133 -21.49 10.68 -8.05
C ASN A 133 -21.01 11.79 -7.09
N GLN A 134 -19.94 11.53 -6.30
CA GLN A 134 -19.29 12.53 -5.47
C GLN A 134 -17.95 12.98 -6.09
N ILE A 135 -17.69 14.28 -6.09
CA ILE A 135 -16.42 14.85 -6.58
C ILE A 135 -15.36 14.76 -5.47
N VAL A 136 -14.32 13.96 -5.72
CA VAL A 136 -13.13 13.83 -4.88
C VAL A 136 -11.97 14.61 -5.51
N LYS A 137 -11.33 15.45 -4.70
CA LYS A 137 -10.18 16.27 -5.11
C LYS A 137 -8.88 15.47 -5.01
N LEU A 138 -8.27 15.13 -6.14
CA LEU A 138 -6.95 14.51 -6.21
C LEU A 138 -5.86 15.58 -6.03
N LYS A 139 -4.90 15.30 -5.16
CA LYS A 139 -3.76 16.20 -4.90
C LYS A 139 -2.55 15.76 -5.69
N TYR A 140 -1.85 16.70 -6.33
CA TYR A 140 -0.59 16.43 -6.99
C TYR A 140 0.55 16.10 -5.99
N CYS A 141 1.41 15.14 -6.34
CA CYS A 141 2.60 14.80 -5.59
C CYS A 141 3.85 15.30 -6.31
N TYR A 142 4.52 16.32 -5.76
CA TYR A 142 5.72 16.88 -6.38
C TYR A 142 6.90 15.90 -6.46
N THR A 143 7.01 14.97 -5.50
CA THR A 143 8.10 13.99 -5.44
C THR A 143 7.90 12.83 -6.43
N CYS A 144 6.68 12.32 -6.51
CA CYS A 144 6.35 11.18 -7.37
C CYS A 144 5.86 11.61 -8.76
N LYS A 145 5.62 12.91 -8.97
CA LYS A 145 5.14 13.51 -10.22
C LYS A 145 3.83 12.93 -10.75
N ILE A 146 2.92 12.59 -9.82
CA ILE A 146 1.61 12.02 -10.14
C ILE A 146 0.49 12.80 -9.43
N PHE A 147 -0.69 12.82 -10.03
CA PHE A 147 -1.92 13.05 -9.27
C PHE A 147 -2.21 11.81 -8.43
N ARG A 148 -2.23 11.97 -7.11
CA ARG A 148 -2.40 10.85 -6.18
C ARG A 148 -3.80 10.25 -6.38
N PRO A 149 -3.93 8.94 -6.66
CA PRO A 149 -5.23 8.29 -6.70
C PRO A 149 -6.02 8.52 -5.40
N PRO A 150 -7.35 8.36 -5.43
CA PRO A 150 -8.17 8.48 -4.23
C PRO A 150 -7.62 7.62 -3.08
N ARG A 151 -7.66 8.17 -1.86
CA ARG A 151 -7.13 7.55 -0.62
C ARG A 151 -5.61 7.29 -0.61
N ALA A 152 -4.86 7.63 -1.66
CA ALA A 152 -3.41 7.53 -1.65
C ALA A 152 -2.77 8.73 -0.94
N SER A 153 -1.63 8.52 -0.30
CA SER A 153 -0.85 9.61 0.32
C SER A 153 0.65 9.35 0.20
N HIS A 154 1.43 10.42 0.14
CA HIS A 154 2.89 10.34 0.12
C HIS A 154 3.42 10.23 1.55
N CYS A 155 4.21 9.19 1.81
CA CYS A 155 4.95 9.04 3.05
C CYS A 155 6.37 9.57 2.85
N SER A 156 6.76 10.63 3.54
CA SER A 156 8.10 11.23 3.47
C SER A 156 9.21 10.34 4.05
N ILE A 157 8.86 9.41 4.95
CA ILE A 157 9.81 8.47 5.56
C ILE A 157 10.22 7.41 4.55
N CYS A 158 9.25 6.78 3.89
CA CYS A 158 9.49 5.80 2.82
C CYS A 158 9.79 6.46 1.46
N ASP A 159 9.51 7.76 1.32
CA ASP A 159 9.66 8.55 0.09
C ASP A 159 8.89 7.97 -1.10
N ASN A 160 7.66 7.54 -0.83
CA ASN A 160 6.78 6.87 -1.79
C ASN A 160 5.32 7.25 -1.58
N CYS A 161 4.57 7.35 -2.67
CA CYS A 161 3.11 7.36 -2.62
C CYS A 161 2.61 5.93 -2.38
N VAL A 162 1.71 5.76 -1.42
CA VAL A 162 1.12 4.46 -1.06
C VAL A 162 -0.39 4.53 -1.29
N GLU A 163 -0.92 3.53 -1.98
CA GLU A 163 -2.35 3.37 -2.24
C GLU A 163 -3.10 3.00 -0.96
N ARG A 164 -4.30 3.59 -0.76
CA ARG A 164 -5.09 3.45 0.47
C ARG A 164 -4.20 3.57 1.72
N PHE A 165 -3.43 4.64 1.77
CA PHE A 165 -2.42 4.86 2.81
C PHE A 165 -3.11 5.00 4.16
N ASP A 166 -2.74 4.15 5.11
CA ASP A 166 -3.26 4.21 6.46
C ASP A 166 -2.33 5.03 7.36
N HIS A 167 -1.09 4.57 7.53
CA HIS A 167 -0.05 5.28 8.27
C HIS A 167 1.34 4.70 7.98
N HIS A 168 2.38 5.38 8.46
CA HIS A 168 3.70 4.79 8.60
C HIS A 168 3.85 4.23 10.01
N CYS A 169 4.18 2.95 10.15
CA CYS A 169 4.27 2.30 11.44
C CYS A 169 5.71 1.89 11.77
N PRO A 170 6.36 2.55 12.73
CA PRO A 170 7.72 2.19 13.14
C PRO A 170 7.80 0.79 13.77
N TRP A 171 6.73 0.34 14.44
CA TRP A 171 6.66 -0.98 15.11
C TRP A 171 6.68 -2.15 14.12
N VAL A 172 6.10 -1.99 12.93
CA VAL A 172 6.23 -2.98 11.85
C VAL A 172 7.38 -2.67 10.90
N GLY A 173 8.04 -1.51 11.06
CA GLY A 173 9.16 -1.08 10.21
C GLY A 173 8.76 -0.84 8.75
N ASN A 174 7.51 -0.45 8.47
CA ASN A 174 7.00 -0.23 7.12
C ASN A 174 5.76 0.68 7.11
N CYS A 175 5.35 1.14 5.93
CA CYS A 175 4.01 1.71 5.76
C CYS A 175 2.94 0.64 5.87
N VAL A 176 1.77 1.03 6.35
CA VAL A 176 0.53 0.24 6.29
C VAL A 176 -0.36 0.89 5.23
N GLY A 177 -0.77 0.10 4.24
CA GLY A 177 -1.57 0.53 3.11
C GLY A 177 -2.38 -0.60 2.50
N LYS A 178 -2.91 -0.40 1.28
CA LYS A 178 -3.87 -1.31 0.64
C LYS A 178 -3.47 -2.79 0.67
N ARG A 179 -2.20 -3.10 0.42
CA ARG A 179 -1.72 -4.47 0.21
C ARG A 179 -1.37 -5.22 1.49
N ASN A 180 -1.08 -4.51 2.58
CA ASN A 180 -0.64 -5.14 3.82
C ASN A 180 -1.54 -4.83 5.03
N TYR A 181 -2.54 -3.96 4.88
CA TYR A 181 -3.48 -3.62 5.97
C TYR A 181 -4.14 -4.86 6.59
N ARG A 182 -4.57 -5.84 5.79
CA ARG A 182 -5.19 -7.07 6.32
C ARG A 182 -4.25 -7.82 7.28
N TYR A 183 -2.97 -7.87 6.96
CA TYR A 183 -1.98 -8.56 7.78
C TYR A 183 -1.65 -7.73 9.02
N PHE A 184 -1.63 -6.41 8.89
CA PHE A 184 -1.47 -5.51 10.04
C PHE A 184 -2.61 -5.69 11.04
N TYR A 185 -3.86 -5.73 10.56
CA TYR A 185 -5.03 -5.95 11.41
C TYR A 185 -4.98 -7.32 12.10
N LEU A 186 -4.68 -8.39 11.35
CA LEU A 186 -4.53 -9.73 11.92
C LEU A 186 -3.37 -9.80 12.93
N PHE A 187 -2.28 -9.06 12.69
CA PHE A 187 -1.16 -8.96 13.61
C PHE A 187 -1.56 -8.30 14.93
N ILE A 188 -2.17 -7.11 14.91
CA ILE A 188 -2.57 -6.45 16.17
C ILE A 188 -3.64 -7.25 16.92
N LEU A 189 -4.58 -7.88 16.19
CA LEU A 189 -5.62 -8.74 16.79
C LEU A 189 -5.00 -9.98 17.45
N SER A 190 -4.14 -10.70 16.74
CA SER A 190 -3.50 -11.90 17.29
C SER A 190 -2.50 -11.56 18.40
N LEU A 191 -1.82 -10.42 18.32
CA LEU A 191 -0.97 -9.92 19.40
C LEU A 191 -1.79 -9.55 20.63
N SER A 192 -2.98 -8.93 20.47
CA SER A 192 -3.91 -8.69 21.58
C SER A 192 -4.32 -10.01 22.24
N LEU A 193 -4.71 -11.01 21.45
CA LEU A 193 -5.13 -12.32 21.96
C LEU A 193 -3.98 -13.04 22.68
N LEU A 194 -2.77 -13.04 22.10
CA LEU A 194 -1.57 -13.62 22.70
C LEU A 194 -1.21 -12.92 24.03
N THR A 195 -1.25 -11.59 24.06
CA THR A 195 -0.93 -10.81 25.27
C THR A 195 -1.98 -11.05 26.37
N ILE A 196 -3.27 -11.07 26.03
CA ILE A 196 -4.34 -11.42 26.98
C ILE A 196 -4.12 -12.84 27.51
N TYR A 197 -3.83 -13.79 26.62
CA TYR A 197 -3.61 -15.19 26.97
C TYR A 197 -2.47 -15.36 27.97
N ILE A 198 -1.28 -14.84 27.65
CA ILE A 198 -0.11 -14.90 28.54
C ILE A 198 -0.40 -14.20 29.86
N PHE A 199 -0.97 -12.99 29.82
CA PHE A 199 -1.30 -12.25 31.04
C PHE A 199 -2.26 -13.02 31.95
N SER A 200 -3.33 -13.59 31.40
CA SER A 200 -4.28 -14.40 32.17
C SER A 200 -3.61 -15.62 32.81
N PHE A 201 -2.77 -16.35 32.06
CA PHE A 201 -2.09 -17.52 32.60
C PHE A 201 -0.98 -17.19 33.60
N ASN A 202 -0.36 -16.02 33.50
CA ASN A 202 0.54 -15.52 34.52
C ASN A 202 -0.19 -15.24 35.83
N ILE A 203 -1.37 -14.63 35.77
CA ILE A 203 -2.20 -14.45 36.97
C ILE A 203 -2.60 -15.80 37.56
N VAL A 204 -3.05 -16.75 36.74
CA VAL A 204 -3.39 -18.12 37.20
C VAL A 204 -2.18 -18.79 37.87
N TYR A 205 -0.99 -18.72 37.26
CA TYR A 205 0.23 -19.29 37.82
C TYR A 205 0.58 -18.65 39.18
N VAL A 206 0.57 -17.32 39.28
CA VAL A 206 0.83 -16.60 40.54
C VAL A 206 -0.20 -16.97 41.59
N THR A 207 -1.49 -17.03 41.25
CA THR A 207 -2.56 -17.42 42.17
C THR A 207 -2.34 -18.83 42.70
N LEU A 208 -2.15 -19.82 41.83
CA LEU A 208 -1.95 -21.21 42.25
C LEU A 208 -0.70 -21.40 43.12
N LYS A 209 0.41 -20.76 42.75
CA LYS A 209 1.64 -20.83 43.53
C LYS A 209 1.51 -20.08 44.86
N SER A 210 0.80 -18.96 44.89
CA SER A 210 0.55 -18.19 46.12
C SER A 210 -0.27 -18.95 47.16
N LEU A 211 -1.15 -19.86 46.73
CA LEU A 211 -1.90 -20.74 47.64
C LEU A 211 -1.00 -21.79 48.32
N GLN A 212 0.16 -22.13 47.73
CA GLN A 212 1.07 -23.13 48.26
C GLN A 212 2.12 -22.53 49.21
N ILE A 213 2.74 -21.41 48.82
CA ILE A 213 3.90 -20.85 49.54
C ILE A 213 3.67 -19.43 50.08
N GLY A 214 2.47 -18.87 49.86
CA GLY A 214 2.15 -17.48 50.19
C GLY A 214 2.52 -16.50 49.07
N PHE A 215 1.77 -15.39 48.99
CA PHE A 215 1.90 -14.40 47.92
C PHE A 215 3.29 -13.73 47.86
N LEU A 216 3.78 -13.21 48.99
CA LEU A 216 5.07 -12.51 49.03
C LEU A 216 6.25 -13.43 48.68
N ASN A 217 6.18 -14.70 49.09
CA ASN A 217 7.22 -15.68 48.73
C ASN A 217 7.15 -16.05 47.25
N THR A 218 5.95 -16.17 46.69
CA THR A 218 5.76 -16.39 45.24
C THR A 218 6.42 -15.29 44.42
N LEU A 219 6.18 -14.02 44.76
CA LEU A 219 6.81 -12.89 44.04
C LEU A 219 8.34 -12.93 44.12
N LYS A 220 8.90 -13.27 45.29
CA LYS A 220 10.35 -13.37 45.48
C LYS A 220 10.97 -14.53 44.71
N GLU A 221 10.30 -15.68 44.64
CA GLU A 221 10.78 -16.86 43.94
C GLU A 221 10.57 -16.82 42.42
N THR A 222 9.70 -15.93 41.93
CA THR A 222 9.33 -15.85 40.50
C THR A 222 9.53 -14.45 39.90
N PRO A 223 10.75 -13.88 39.99
CA PRO A 223 11.01 -12.54 39.46
C PRO A 223 10.77 -12.44 37.94
N GLY A 224 10.95 -13.54 37.19
CA GLY A 224 10.65 -13.62 35.76
C GLY A 224 9.17 -13.40 35.45
N THR A 225 8.29 -14.08 36.17
CA THR A 225 6.83 -13.91 36.08
C THR A 225 6.40 -12.49 36.44
N VAL A 226 7.00 -11.89 37.48
CA VAL A 226 6.71 -10.51 37.87
C VAL A 226 7.07 -9.53 36.75
N LEU A 227 8.26 -9.67 36.16
CA LEU A 227 8.69 -8.87 35.03
C LEU A 227 7.71 -9.04 33.84
N GLU A 228 7.30 -10.27 33.55
CA GLU A 228 6.40 -10.56 32.44
C GLU A 228 4.99 -9.96 32.66
N VAL A 229 4.45 -10.06 33.88
CA VAL A 229 3.16 -9.43 34.25
C VAL A 229 3.22 -7.92 34.03
N LEU A 230 4.32 -7.26 34.39
CA LEU A 230 4.50 -5.83 34.17
C LEU A 230 4.56 -5.48 32.68
N ILE A 231 5.35 -6.23 31.89
CA ILE A 231 5.45 -6.05 30.43
C ILE A 231 4.07 -6.22 29.78
N CYS A 232 3.36 -7.28 30.15
CA CYS A 232 2.02 -7.57 29.64
C CYS A 232 1.02 -6.49 30.04
N PHE A 233 1.05 -6.00 31.28
CA PHE A 233 0.14 -4.94 31.75
C PHE A 233 0.24 -3.69 30.88
N PHE A 234 1.45 -3.16 30.64
CA PHE A 234 1.62 -1.97 29.81
C PHE A 234 1.33 -2.23 28.33
N THR A 235 1.70 -3.41 27.83
CA THR A 235 1.48 -3.78 26.43
C THR A 235 -0.01 -3.98 26.12
N LEU A 236 -0.76 -4.56 27.07
CA LEU A 236 -2.18 -4.89 26.91
C LEU A 236 -3.02 -3.66 26.58
N TRP A 237 -2.90 -2.59 27.37
CA TRP A 237 -3.67 -1.35 27.16
C TRP A 237 -3.40 -0.75 25.77
N SER A 238 -2.14 -0.73 25.36
CA SER A 238 -1.74 -0.16 24.07
C SER A 238 -2.26 -1.00 22.91
N VAL A 239 -2.00 -2.32 22.91
CA VAL A 239 -2.32 -3.19 21.77
C VAL A 239 -3.82 -3.45 21.67
N VAL A 240 -4.53 -3.68 22.78
CA VAL A 240 -5.99 -3.87 22.76
C VAL A 240 -6.70 -2.58 22.33
N GLY A 241 -6.26 -1.43 22.82
CA GLY A 241 -6.79 -0.13 22.39
C GLY A 241 -6.60 0.10 20.89
N LEU A 242 -5.41 -0.21 20.36
CA LEU A 242 -5.12 -0.11 18.92
C LEU A 242 -5.99 -1.06 18.09
N THR A 243 -6.16 -2.31 18.53
CA THR A 243 -7.06 -3.29 17.87
C THR A 243 -8.50 -2.79 17.87
N GLY A 244 -8.98 -2.21 18.98
CA GLY A 244 -10.32 -1.60 19.06
C GLY A 244 -10.48 -0.44 18.07
N PHE A 245 -9.52 0.48 18.03
CA PHE A 245 -9.52 1.61 17.11
C PHE A 245 -9.54 1.17 15.63
N HIS A 246 -8.68 0.23 15.25
CA HIS A 246 -8.69 -0.28 13.87
C HIS A 246 -9.95 -1.10 13.55
N THR A 247 -10.57 -1.77 14.53
CA THR A 247 -11.85 -2.44 14.33
C THR A 247 -12.95 -1.41 14.02
N PHE A 248 -12.96 -0.28 14.72
CA PHE A 248 -13.85 0.85 14.42
C PHE A 248 -13.61 1.41 13.00
N LEU A 249 -12.36 1.64 12.61
CA LEU A 249 -12.02 2.13 11.27
C LEU A 249 -12.44 1.16 10.16
N VAL A 250 -12.23 -0.15 10.36
CA VAL A 250 -12.66 -1.20 9.43
C VAL A 250 -14.17 -1.22 9.29
N ALA A 251 -14.91 -1.11 10.40
CA ALA A 251 -16.37 -1.05 10.41
C ALA A 251 -16.92 0.14 9.61
N LEU A 252 -16.16 1.24 9.51
CA LEU A 252 -16.51 2.44 8.74
C LEU A 252 -15.90 2.48 7.31
N ASN A 253 -15.16 1.46 6.89
CA ASN A 253 -14.31 1.47 5.69
C ASN A 253 -13.46 2.75 5.56
N GLN A 254 -12.84 3.14 6.67
CA GLN A 254 -12.06 4.35 6.79
C GLN A 254 -10.60 3.99 7.14
N THR A 255 -9.65 4.78 6.64
CA THR A 255 -8.24 4.68 7.04
C THR A 255 -7.95 5.64 8.20
N THR A 256 -6.90 5.37 8.97
CA THR A 256 -6.41 6.27 10.03
C THR A 256 -6.09 7.65 9.47
N ASN A 257 -5.48 7.72 8.29
CA ASN A 257 -5.17 8.97 7.60
C ASN A 257 -6.42 9.76 7.20
N GLU A 258 -7.52 9.09 6.83
CA GLU A 258 -8.80 9.75 6.54
C GLU A 258 -9.46 10.29 7.81
N ASP A 259 -9.40 9.51 8.90
CA ASP A 259 -9.93 9.87 10.22
C ASP A 259 -9.25 11.10 10.82
N ILE A 260 -7.91 11.07 10.90
CA ILE A 260 -7.11 12.19 11.43
C ILE A 260 -7.34 13.48 10.63
N LYS A 261 -7.57 13.36 9.32
CA LYS A 261 -7.86 14.51 8.46
C LYS A 261 -9.30 15.01 8.55
N GLY A 262 -10.18 14.29 9.26
CA GLY A 262 -11.61 14.55 9.29
C GLY A 262 -12.24 14.48 7.91
N SER A 263 -11.79 13.56 7.06
CA SER A 263 -12.17 13.51 5.63
C SER A 263 -13.68 13.31 5.43
N TRP A 264 -14.34 12.67 6.39
CA TRP A 264 -15.75 12.31 6.36
C TRP A 264 -16.53 12.83 7.58
N THR A 265 -15.87 13.56 8.48
CA THR A 265 -16.47 14.11 9.71
C THR A 265 -16.46 15.64 9.62
N GLY A 266 -17.65 16.29 9.58
CA GLY A 266 -17.73 17.76 9.59
C GLY A 266 -18.92 18.40 8.87
N LYS A 267 -18.94 19.75 8.85
CA LYS A 267 -20.04 20.63 8.39
C LYS A 267 -20.54 20.36 6.96
N ASN A 268 -19.74 19.71 6.11
CA ASN A 268 -20.10 19.43 4.72
C ASN A 268 -20.94 18.15 4.53
N ARG A 269 -21.20 17.36 5.60
CA ARG A 269 -22.06 16.14 5.58
C ARG A 269 -21.78 15.18 4.40
N VAL A 270 -20.55 15.13 3.88
CA VAL A 270 -20.21 14.20 2.80
C VAL A 270 -20.07 12.81 3.40
N GLN A 271 -21.06 11.97 3.15
CA GLN A 271 -21.04 10.57 3.55
C GLN A 271 -19.84 9.88 2.91
N ASN A 272 -19.13 9.05 3.69
CA ASN A 272 -18.00 8.27 3.19
C ASN A 272 -18.42 7.43 1.96
N PRO A 273 -17.95 7.76 0.74
CA PRO A 273 -18.37 7.08 -0.49
C PRO A 273 -17.87 5.65 -0.60
N TYR A 274 -16.92 5.26 0.25
CA TYR A 274 -16.39 3.90 0.32
C TYR A 274 -17.15 3.01 1.30
N SER A 275 -17.99 3.57 2.17
CA SER A 275 -18.78 2.76 3.10
C SER A 275 -19.96 2.11 2.39
N HIS A 276 -20.19 0.83 2.64
CA HIS A 276 -21.38 0.10 2.18
C HIS A 276 -22.61 0.32 3.07
N GLY A 277 -22.51 1.19 4.09
CA GLY A 277 -23.58 1.41 5.08
C GLY A 277 -23.86 0.20 5.98
N ASN A 278 -23.07 -0.86 5.86
CA ASN A 278 -23.20 -2.10 6.63
C ASN A 278 -21.82 -2.52 7.15
N ILE A 279 -21.72 -2.68 8.47
CA ILE A 279 -20.47 -3.01 9.16
C ILE A 279 -19.87 -4.32 8.65
N VAL A 280 -20.69 -5.36 8.48
CA VAL A 280 -20.22 -6.67 8.02
C VAL A 280 -19.67 -6.58 6.60
N LYS A 281 -20.38 -5.89 5.69
CA LYS A 281 -19.90 -5.68 4.31
C LYS A 281 -18.57 -4.92 4.30
N ASN A 282 -18.44 -3.86 5.10
CA ASN A 282 -17.20 -3.11 5.23
C ASN A 282 -16.06 -4.00 5.76
N CYS A 283 -16.29 -4.77 6.82
CA CYS A 283 -15.31 -5.70 7.36
C CYS A 283 -14.89 -6.76 6.32
N CYS A 284 -15.84 -7.36 5.60
CA CYS A 284 -15.57 -8.34 4.57
C CYS A 284 -14.78 -7.75 3.40
N GLU A 285 -15.11 -6.55 2.93
CA GLU A 285 -14.35 -5.89 1.86
C GLU A 285 -12.89 -5.67 2.26
N VAL A 286 -12.65 -5.19 3.49
CA VAL A 286 -11.31 -4.82 3.95
C VAL A 286 -10.46 -6.05 4.33
N LEU A 287 -11.05 -7.02 5.03
CA LEU A 287 -10.33 -8.15 5.62
C LEU A 287 -10.37 -9.40 4.74
N CYS A 288 -11.47 -9.63 4.03
CA CYS A 288 -11.72 -10.84 3.24
C CYS A 288 -11.68 -10.59 1.72
N GLY A 289 -11.62 -9.33 1.28
CA GLY A 289 -11.55 -8.98 -0.13
C GLY A 289 -10.32 -9.56 -0.84
N PRO A 290 -10.34 -9.65 -2.18
CA PRO A 290 -9.19 -10.11 -2.94
C PRO A 290 -7.98 -9.21 -2.69
N LEU A 291 -6.79 -9.82 -2.56
CA LEU A 291 -5.56 -9.05 -2.46
C LEU A 291 -5.17 -8.58 -3.87
N PRO A 292 -5.12 -7.27 -4.16
CA PRO A 292 -4.69 -6.80 -5.48
C PRO A 292 -3.26 -7.28 -5.77
N PRO A 293 -2.80 -7.36 -7.03
CA PRO A 293 -1.40 -7.62 -7.37
C PRO A 293 -0.51 -6.39 -7.08
N SER A 294 0.81 -6.60 -6.97
CA SER A 294 1.74 -5.47 -6.81
C SER A 294 1.97 -4.89 -8.19
N VAL A 295 1.90 -3.57 -8.29
CA VAL A 295 2.28 -2.85 -9.51
C VAL A 295 3.80 -2.70 -9.64
N LEU A 296 4.55 -3.09 -8.60
CA LEU A 296 6.00 -3.11 -8.62
C LEU A 296 6.50 -4.49 -9.06
N ASP A 297 7.00 -4.58 -10.29
CA ASP A 297 7.78 -5.73 -10.75
C ASP A 297 9.20 -5.70 -10.15
N ARG A 298 9.31 -5.94 -8.84
CA ARG A 298 10.58 -5.82 -8.10
C ARG A 298 11.67 -6.75 -8.66
N ARG A 299 11.32 -7.97 -9.06
CA ARG A 299 12.26 -9.01 -9.49
C ARG A 299 12.51 -9.01 -11.00
N GLY A 300 11.80 -8.19 -11.76
CA GLY A 300 12.08 -7.97 -13.17
C GLY A 300 13.51 -7.49 -13.40
N ILE A 301 14.01 -7.80 -14.59
CA ILE A 301 15.31 -7.33 -15.05
C ILE A 301 15.13 -5.94 -15.65
N LEU A 302 16.01 -5.01 -15.29
CA LEU A 302 16.10 -3.72 -15.95
C LEU A 302 16.81 -3.94 -17.30
N GLN A 303 16.16 -3.64 -18.42
CA GLN A 303 16.84 -3.64 -19.71
C GLN A 303 17.85 -2.48 -19.69
N GLN A 304 19.11 -2.76 -20.04
CA GLN A 304 20.07 -1.71 -20.33
C GLN A 304 19.80 -1.24 -21.76
N ASP A 305 19.35 0.00 -21.91
CA ASP A 305 19.26 0.62 -23.22
C ASP A 305 20.66 0.70 -23.81
N ASN A 306 20.94 -0.11 -24.83
CA ASN A 306 22.18 -0.07 -25.63
C ASN A 306 22.18 1.15 -26.59
N ALA A 307 21.61 2.29 -26.20
CA ALA A 307 21.47 3.47 -27.04
C ALA A 307 22.57 4.51 -26.73
N THR A 308 23.85 4.13 -26.88
CA THR A 308 24.96 5.10 -26.86
C THR A 308 26.18 4.63 -27.66
N GLN A 309 26.02 3.83 -28.71
CA GLN A 309 27.13 3.44 -29.61
C GLN A 309 26.89 3.65 -31.11
N GLU A 310 25.77 4.26 -31.52
CA GLU A 310 25.54 4.65 -32.92
C GLU A 310 25.34 6.17 -33.00
N GLY A 311 26.45 6.91 -32.93
CA GLY A 311 26.46 8.37 -32.98
C GLY A 311 27.84 8.90 -33.31
N SER A 312 28.54 8.22 -34.22
CA SER A 312 29.87 8.59 -34.69
C SER A 312 30.15 7.82 -35.98
N ASN A 313 29.45 8.15 -37.06
CA ASN A 313 29.95 8.01 -38.42
C ASN A 313 29.27 9.08 -39.26
N GLY A 314 30.10 9.97 -39.80
CA GLY A 314 29.71 11.26 -40.36
C GLY A 314 28.84 11.16 -41.61
N LEU A 315 27.90 12.11 -41.71
CA LEU A 315 27.30 12.50 -42.99
C LEU A 315 28.29 13.47 -43.68
N GLU A 316 29.08 12.97 -44.63
CA GLU A 316 29.64 13.81 -45.68
C GLU A 316 28.69 13.82 -46.87
N LEU A 317 28.15 15.00 -47.12
CA LEU A 317 27.28 15.34 -48.23
C LEU A 317 28.09 15.36 -49.53
N LYS A 318 27.74 14.52 -50.51
CA LYS A 318 28.12 14.73 -51.92
C LYS A 318 26.94 14.51 -52.86
N THR A 319 26.54 15.63 -53.44
CA THR A 319 25.59 15.83 -54.52
C THR A 319 26.20 15.38 -55.86
N GLN A 320 25.44 14.66 -56.66
CA GLN A 320 25.44 14.52 -58.14
C GLN A 320 24.39 13.44 -58.45
N GLY A 321 23.36 13.59 -59.26
CA GLY A 321 23.18 14.35 -60.49
C GLY A 321 22.95 13.35 -61.64
N GLU A 322 21.81 13.46 -62.35
CA GLU A 322 21.45 12.80 -63.63
C GLU A 322 20.96 11.33 -63.58
N ARG A 323 20.02 10.83 -64.40
CA ARG A 323 18.97 11.35 -65.32
C ARG A 323 18.19 10.11 -65.87
N SER A 324 16.88 10.27 -66.14
CA SER A 324 16.04 9.60 -67.18
C SER A 324 16.14 8.06 -67.38
N THR A 325 15.12 7.28 -67.01
CA THR A 325 13.98 6.83 -67.85
C THR A 325 14.38 6.11 -69.14
N ASP A 326 14.03 4.82 -69.28
CA ASP A 326 13.01 4.35 -70.24
C ASP A 326 12.81 2.81 -70.21
N GLU A 327 11.55 2.44 -70.46
CA GLU A 327 10.81 1.16 -70.52
C GLU A 327 11.19 0.20 -71.70
N PRO A 328 10.42 -0.86 -72.08
CA PRO A 328 9.94 -2.05 -71.34
C PRO A 328 10.02 -3.35 -72.24
N SER A 329 9.23 -4.40 -71.88
CA SER A 329 8.85 -5.62 -72.66
C SER A 329 9.62 -6.91 -72.34
N ALA A 330 9.05 -8.13 -72.32
CA ALA A 330 7.69 -8.68 -72.38
C ALA A 330 7.71 -10.20 -72.05
N GLN A 331 6.54 -10.76 -71.68
CA GLN A 331 6.05 -12.15 -71.86
C GLN A 331 6.70 -13.29 -71.03
N GLU A 332 5.98 -13.86 -70.04
CA GLU A 332 4.94 -14.93 -70.08
C GLU A 332 5.52 -16.37 -69.92
N ALA A 333 5.21 -17.04 -68.80
CA ALA A 333 4.57 -18.38 -68.76
C ALA A 333 4.69 -19.07 -67.38
N SER A 334 3.53 -19.55 -66.92
CA SER A 334 3.13 -20.53 -65.89
C SER A 334 4.17 -21.51 -65.26
N GLY A 335 4.01 -21.76 -63.95
CA GLY A 335 4.44 -22.99 -63.27
C GLY A 335 4.45 -22.89 -61.73
N VAL A 336 3.62 -23.69 -61.06
CA VAL A 336 3.56 -24.00 -59.61
C VAL A 336 3.83 -25.52 -59.49
N PRO A 337 4.44 -26.14 -58.43
CA PRO A 337 4.48 -25.75 -57.01
C PRO A 337 5.82 -25.90 -56.24
N GLU A 338 5.75 -25.41 -55.00
CA GLU A 338 6.27 -25.99 -53.74
C GLU A 338 7.62 -25.55 -53.12
N GLU A 339 7.49 -25.33 -51.80
CA GLU A 339 8.45 -25.21 -50.69
C GLU A 339 9.30 -23.95 -50.50
N GLY A 340 9.16 -23.35 -49.31
CA GLY A 340 10.29 -22.73 -48.59
C GLY A 340 10.06 -21.33 -48.02
N HIS A 341 10.15 -21.27 -46.69
CA HIS A 341 10.55 -20.10 -45.89
C HIS A 341 9.54 -18.98 -45.60
N ALA A 342 9.10 -19.00 -44.34
CA ALA A 342 8.44 -17.92 -43.62
C ALA A 342 9.39 -16.74 -43.37
N LEU A 343 8.99 -15.53 -43.78
CA LEU A 343 9.53 -14.25 -43.32
C LEU A 343 8.41 -13.20 -43.24
N SER A 344 8.13 -12.81 -41.99
CA SER A 344 7.61 -11.53 -41.49
C SER A 344 6.88 -10.58 -42.44
N GLU A 345 5.55 -10.50 -42.30
CA GLU A 345 4.77 -9.31 -42.65
C GLU A 345 4.74 -8.32 -41.48
N ASP A 346 5.15 -7.09 -41.76
CA ASP A 346 4.87 -5.89 -40.98
C ASP A 346 3.35 -5.71 -40.84
N ARG A 347 2.84 -5.93 -39.63
CA ARG A 347 1.46 -5.59 -39.27
C ARG A 347 1.47 -4.43 -38.29
N ALA A 348 1.23 -3.23 -38.83
CA ALA A 348 0.89 -2.05 -38.06
C ALA A 348 -0.28 -2.38 -37.11
N LEU A 349 -0.04 -2.28 -35.81
CA LEU A 349 -1.07 -2.42 -34.78
C LEU A 349 -1.79 -1.07 -34.58
N PRO A 350 -3.13 -1.05 -34.56
CA PRO A 350 -3.91 0.18 -34.47
C PRO A 350 -3.90 0.79 -33.06
N VAL A 351 -3.83 2.12 -33.02
CA VAL A 351 -4.03 2.95 -31.82
C VAL A 351 -5.47 2.77 -31.31
N PRO A 352 -5.71 2.46 -30.02
CA PRO A 352 -7.08 2.37 -29.51
C PRO A 352 -7.62 3.77 -29.21
N THR A 353 -8.49 4.27 -30.08
CA THR A 353 -9.34 5.44 -29.81
C THR A 353 -10.45 5.05 -28.83
N CYS A 354 -10.45 5.64 -27.64
CA CYS A 354 -11.51 5.48 -26.66
C CYS A 354 -12.73 6.33 -27.10
N LYS A 355 -13.73 5.69 -27.75
CA LYS A 355 -15.04 6.30 -27.99
C LYS A 355 -15.93 6.08 -26.77
N VAL A 356 -16.33 7.17 -26.13
CA VAL A 356 -17.35 7.18 -25.06
C VAL A 356 -18.74 7.15 -25.72
N PRO A 357 -19.66 6.25 -25.34
CA PRO A 357 -21.06 6.30 -25.79
C PRO A 357 -21.79 7.47 -25.11
N GLN A 358 -22.43 8.33 -25.90
CA GLN A 358 -23.41 9.30 -25.41
C GLN A 358 -24.79 8.64 -25.38
N GLU A 359 -25.41 8.54 -24.21
CA GLU A 359 -26.85 8.28 -24.07
C GLU A 359 -27.61 9.61 -23.86
N PRO A 360 -28.89 9.70 -24.27
CA PRO A 360 -29.61 10.96 -24.37
C PRO A 360 -30.08 11.47 -23.01
N VAL A 361 -29.95 12.79 -22.81
CA VAL A 361 -30.43 13.52 -21.63
C VAL A 361 -31.96 13.64 -21.69
N GLN A 362 -32.66 13.06 -20.71
CA GLN A 362 -34.06 13.38 -20.41
C GLN A 362 -34.11 14.50 -19.36
N GLN A 363 -34.81 15.59 -19.67
CA GLN A 363 -35.09 16.72 -18.77
C GLN A 363 -36.07 16.30 -17.66
N PRO A 364 -35.89 16.75 -16.40
CA PRO A 364 -36.88 16.54 -15.37
C PRO A 364 -37.95 17.66 -15.37
N ASP A 365 -39.20 17.23 -15.20
CA ASP A 365 -40.40 18.06 -15.05
C ASP A 365 -40.32 19.04 -13.87
N VAL A 366 -40.85 20.24 -14.08
CA VAL A 366 -41.01 21.30 -13.08
C VAL A 366 -42.19 20.97 -12.17
N VAL A 367 -41.94 20.80 -10.87
CA VAL A 367 -42.98 20.78 -9.84
C VAL A 367 -42.88 22.06 -9.01
N GLU A 368 -43.88 22.91 -9.14
CA GLU A 368 -44.10 24.15 -8.41
C GLU A 368 -44.52 23.84 -6.96
N GLN A 369 -43.79 24.33 -5.97
CA GLN A 369 -44.20 24.28 -4.56
C GLN A 369 -44.38 25.68 -3.99
N SER A 370 -45.63 25.96 -3.62
CA SER A 370 -46.13 27.15 -2.94
C SER A 370 -45.53 27.33 -1.53
N VAL A 371 -45.09 28.55 -1.22
CA VAL A 371 -44.59 28.99 0.09
C VAL A 371 -45.76 29.55 0.93
N PRO A 372 -45.88 29.24 2.24
CA PRO A 372 -46.69 30.02 3.15
C PRO A 372 -45.87 31.06 3.92
N SER A 373 -46.44 32.25 4.00
CA SER A 373 -45.97 33.48 4.64
C SER A 373 -45.81 33.32 6.16
N VAL A 374 -44.72 33.86 6.73
CA VAL A 374 -44.53 34.00 8.18
C VAL A 374 -44.64 35.47 8.55
N ASP A 375 -45.58 35.75 9.44
CA ASP A 375 -45.97 37.05 9.97
C ASP A 375 -44.97 37.54 11.05
N HIS A 376 -44.69 38.84 11.05
CA HIS A 376 -43.75 39.50 11.98
C HIS A 376 -44.49 40.06 13.19
N GLY A 377 -44.37 39.38 14.34
CA GLY A 377 -44.79 39.90 15.64
C GLY A 377 -43.63 40.58 16.38
N GLN A 378 -43.69 41.90 16.48
CA GLN A 378 -42.91 42.72 17.41
C GLN A 378 -43.38 42.51 18.87
N SER A 379 -42.44 42.49 19.83
CA SER A 379 -42.72 43.06 21.15
C SER A 379 -41.42 43.51 21.84
N THR A 380 -41.43 44.80 22.16
CA THR A 380 -40.51 45.56 23.01
C THR A 380 -40.59 45.15 24.48
N HIS A 381 -39.45 44.97 25.15
CA HIS A 381 -39.02 45.76 26.32
C HIS A 381 -37.62 45.35 26.78
#